data_AF-A0A087UEI2-F1
#
_entry.id   AF-A0A087UEI2-F1
#
_cell.length_a   1.000
_cell.length_b   1.000
_cell.length_c   1.000
_cell.angle_alpha   90.00
_cell.angle_beta   90.00
_cell.angle_gamma   90.00
#
_symmetry.space_group_name_H-M   'P 1'
#
loop_
_entity.id
_entity.type
_entity.pdbx_description
1 polymer ?
#
loop_
_entity_poly.entity_id
_entity_poly.type
_entity_poly.pdbx_seq_one_letter_code
_entity_poly.pdbx_strand_id
1 'polypeptide(L)'
;MKIINCWRLFGIRKSLAFGCRQYDICLNFSSYLKFKRPESKLITMKLDTPQFRGIFTPEVNKLSELFQKYGYGLRLAGGAVRDLLMNKQPEDIDFATTATPDEMKQMFTAEGVRMLHRKGEMHGTVTVRINDQQNFEITTLRIDMRTDGRHAEVEFTTDWELDAGRRDLTINAMFLGLDGTLYDYFNGKEDLEKRAVRF
;
A
#
# COMPACT_ATOMS: atom_id res chain seq x y z
N MET A 1 -23.98 18.95 5.02
CA MET A 1 -25.20 18.18 4.71
C MET A 1 -25.46 18.20 3.20
N LYS A 2 -25.09 17.14 2.49
CA LYS A 2 -25.66 16.69 1.19
C LYS A 2 -25.00 15.37 0.83
N ILE A 3 -25.70 14.29 1.17
CA ILE A 3 -25.41 12.92 0.70
C ILE A 3 -25.80 12.89 -0.77
N ILE A 4 -24.83 12.73 -1.66
CA ILE A 4 -25.12 12.46 -3.07
C ILE A 4 -25.35 10.96 -3.20
N ASN A 5 -26.62 10.61 -3.32
CA ASN A 5 -27.13 9.26 -3.52
C ASN A 5 -26.58 8.63 -4.81
N CYS A 6 -25.65 7.69 -4.66
CA CYS A 6 -25.17 6.81 -5.72
C CYS A 6 -26.17 5.66 -5.97
N TRP A 7 -27.43 6.00 -6.30
CA TRP A 7 -28.50 5.03 -6.56
C TRP A 7 -29.17 5.23 -7.92
N ARG A 8 -28.41 5.69 -8.93
CA ARG A 8 -28.95 5.98 -10.27
C ARG A 8 -28.19 5.34 -11.44
N LEU A 9 -27.53 4.20 -11.21
CA LEU A 9 -26.90 3.41 -12.28
C LEU A 9 -27.51 2.01 -12.51
N PHE A 10 -28.52 1.60 -11.75
CA PHE A 10 -29.16 0.29 -11.93
C PHE A 10 -30.69 0.45 -12.02
N GLY A 11 -31.21 0.72 -13.21
CA GLY A 11 -32.62 1.04 -13.47
C GLY A 11 -33.63 0.05 -12.90
N ILE A 12 -34.01 0.24 -11.64
CA ILE A 12 -35.04 -0.53 -10.94
C ILE A 12 -36.23 0.41 -10.70
N ARG A 13 -37.37 0.09 -11.34
CA ARG A 13 -38.64 0.77 -11.09
C ARG A 13 -39.16 0.41 -9.70
N LYS A 14 -39.61 1.42 -8.95
CA LYS A 14 -40.39 1.24 -7.72
C LYS A 14 -41.71 0.52 -8.05
N SER A 15 -41.97 -0.62 -7.43
CA SER A 15 -43.34 -1.09 -7.20
C SER A 15 -43.60 -1.16 -5.69
N LEU A 16 -44.67 -0.46 -5.30
CA LEU A 16 -45.16 -0.31 -3.94
C LEU A 16 -45.79 -1.61 -3.39
N ALA A 17 -45.59 -1.79 -2.09
CA ALA A 17 -46.52 -2.32 -1.07
C ALA A 17 -47.10 -3.74 -1.23
N PHE A 18 -46.91 -4.59 -0.22
CA PHE A 18 -47.95 -4.96 0.77
C PHE A 18 -47.30 -5.81 1.88
N GLY A 19 -47.72 -5.60 3.12
CA GLY A 19 -47.08 -6.16 4.32
C GLY A 19 -47.42 -7.62 4.62
N CYS A 20 -46.54 -8.28 5.38
CA CYS A 20 -46.90 -9.28 6.38
C CYS A 20 -45.74 -9.49 7.36
N ARG A 21 -46.06 -9.73 8.63
CA ARG A 21 -45.13 -10.00 9.74
C ARG A 21 -44.65 -11.46 9.71
N GLN A 22 -43.62 -11.71 10.52
CA GLN A 22 -43.22 -12.97 11.14
C GLN A 22 -42.16 -13.80 10.39
N TYR A 23 -40.93 -13.69 10.92
CA TYR A 23 -39.87 -14.71 11.06
C TYR A 23 -39.78 -15.82 10.00
N ASP A 24 -38.76 -15.73 9.15
CA ASP A 24 -37.82 -16.83 8.89
C ASP A 24 -36.49 -16.24 8.37
N ILE A 25 -35.60 -15.99 9.33
CA ILE A 25 -34.19 -15.68 9.08
C ILE A 25 -33.52 -17.01 8.78
N CYS A 26 -33.40 -17.35 7.49
CA CYS A 26 -32.48 -18.38 7.00
C CYS A 26 -32.35 -18.24 5.47
N LEU A 27 -31.73 -17.15 5.01
CA LEU A 27 -31.23 -17.07 3.64
C LEU A 27 -29.73 -16.80 3.68
N ASN A 28 -29.01 -17.90 3.41
CA ASN A 28 -27.60 -18.00 3.10
C ASN A 28 -26.97 -16.69 2.58
N PHE A 29 -26.24 -16.02 3.46
CA PHE A 29 -25.40 -14.84 3.19
C PHE A 29 -24.14 -15.17 2.36
N SER A 30 -24.13 -16.30 1.64
CA SER A 30 -22.95 -16.81 0.91
C SER A 30 -22.96 -16.43 -0.59
N SER A 31 -24.05 -15.86 -1.12
CA SER A 31 -24.20 -15.64 -2.57
C SER A 31 -24.08 -14.19 -3.03
N TYR A 32 -23.87 -13.20 -2.15
CA TYR A 32 -23.94 -11.78 -2.52
C TYR A 32 -22.58 -11.04 -2.68
N LEU A 33 -21.45 -11.73 -2.53
CA LEU A 33 -20.10 -11.15 -2.69
C LEU A 33 -19.21 -12.00 -3.61
N LYS A 34 -19.70 -12.32 -4.81
CA LYS A 34 -18.85 -12.77 -5.93
C LYS A 34 -18.85 -11.74 -7.05
N PHE A 35 -18.53 -10.49 -6.73
CA PHE A 35 -17.94 -9.62 -7.74
C PHE A 35 -16.51 -10.12 -7.93
N LYS A 36 -16.28 -10.97 -8.94
CA LYS A 36 -14.92 -11.32 -9.35
C LYS A 36 -14.19 -10.01 -9.61
N ARG A 37 -13.21 -9.67 -8.76
CA ARG A 37 -12.25 -8.60 -9.08
C ARG A 37 -11.70 -8.93 -10.48
N PRO A 38 -11.62 -7.98 -11.42
CA PRO A 38 -10.86 -8.22 -12.65
C PRO A 38 -9.47 -8.70 -12.23
N GLU A 39 -8.94 -9.75 -12.85
CA GLU A 39 -7.60 -10.26 -12.55
C GLU A 39 -6.62 -9.07 -12.65
N SER A 40 -6.11 -8.62 -11.51
CA SER A 40 -5.09 -7.59 -11.46
C SER A 40 -3.89 -8.16 -12.19
N LYS A 41 -3.58 -7.55 -13.33
CA LYS A 41 -2.53 -8.03 -14.21
C LYS A 41 -1.20 -7.61 -13.60
N LEU A 42 -0.74 -8.38 -12.62
CA LEU A 42 0.51 -8.11 -11.94
C LEU A 42 1.64 -8.19 -12.97
N ILE A 43 2.19 -7.05 -13.35
CA ILE A 43 3.36 -7.01 -14.23
C ILE A 43 4.58 -7.20 -13.34
N THR A 44 5.24 -8.35 -13.46
CA THR A 44 6.52 -8.63 -12.80
C THR A 44 7.64 -8.57 -13.84
N MET A 45 8.47 -7.53 -13.75
CA MET A 45 9.78 -7.49 -14.37
C MET A 45 10.85 -7.38 -13.29
N LYS A 46 12.08 -7.79 -13.60
CA LYS A 46 13.22 -7.55 -12.71
C LYS A 46 13.99 -6.32 -13.16
N LEU A 47 14.09 -5.34 -12.27
CA LEU A 47 14.93 -4.17 -12.45
C LEU A 47 16.35 -4.52 -12.01
N ASP A 48 17.33 -4.30 -12.89
CA ASP A 48 18.74 -4.49 -12.59
C ASP A 48 19.56 -3.35 -13.22
N THR A 49 19.40 -2.15 -12.66
CA THR A 49 20.09 -0.94 -13.12
C THR A 49 21.17 -0.51 -12.11
N PRO A 50 22.20 0.25 -12.54
CA PRO A 50 23.19 0.80 -11.61
C PRO A 50 22.56 1.63 -10.49
N GLN A 51 21.50 2.38 -10.80
CA GLN A 51 20.76 3.19 -9.83
C GLN A 51 20.07 2.31 -8.80
N PHE A 52 19.44 1.21 -9.24
CA PHE A 52 18.84 0.22 -8.34
C PHE A 52 19.90 -0.44 -7.47
N ARG A 53 21.04 -0.88 -8.02
CA ARG A 53 22.13 -1.45 -7.21
C ARG A 53 22.69 -0.44 -6.19
N GLY A 54 22.69 0.84 -6.55
CA GLY A 54 23.15 1.94 -5.68
C GLY A 54 22.30 2.16 -4.42
N ILE A 55 21.08 1.59 -4.33
CA ILE A 55 20.28 1.69 -3.11
C ILE A 55 20.75 0.72 -2.01
N PHE A 56 21.47 -0.35 -2.35
CA PHE A 56 21.84 -1.42 -1.42
C PHE A 56 23.04 -1.03 -0.57
N THR A 57 22.86 -0.03 0.28
CA THR A 57 23.81 0.32 1.33
C THR A 57 23.83 -0.76 2.42
N PRO A 58 24.87 -0.84 3.26
CA PRO A 58 24.90 -1.72 4.43
C PRO A 58 23.65 -1.56 5.32
N GLU A 59 23.13 -0.33 5.41
CA GLU A 59 21.95 0.00 6.20
C GLU A 59 20.66 -0.59 5.59
N VAL A 60 20.49 -0.48 4.27
CA VAL A 60 19.34 -1.08 3.57
C VAL A 60 19.40 -2.61 3.62
N ASN A 61 20.59 -3.19 3.48
CA ASN A 61 20.78 -4.64 3.61
C ASN A 61 20.44 -5.10 5.04
N LYS A 62 20.90 -4.37 6.06
CA LYS A 62 20.56 -4.67 7.45
C LYS A 62 19.05 -4.58 7.68
N LEU A 63 18.40 -3.55 7.14
CA LEU A 63 16.95 -3.41 7.22
C LEU A 63 16.24 -4.60 6.58
N SER A 64 16.64 -4.98 5.36
CA SER A 64 16.09 -6.14 4.65
C SER A 64 16.22 -7.43 5.45
N GLU A 65 17.40 -7.70 6.03
CA GLU A 65 17.65 -8.88 6.85
C GLU A 65 16.74 -8.92 8.08
N LEU A 66 16.49 -7.78 8.73
CA LEU A 66 15.57 -7.72 9.87
C LEU A 66 14.15 -8.09 9.47
N PHE A 67 13.61 -7.50 8.40
CA PHE A 67 12.26 -7.83 7.95
C PHE A 67 12.13 -9.29 7.52
N GLN A 68 13.16 -9.85 6.86
CA GLN A 68 13.19 -11.27 6.51
C GLN A 68 13.23 -12.17 7.75
N LYS A 69 14.07 -11.83 8.74
CA LYS A 69 14.20 -12.58 10.00
C LYS A 69 12.87 -12.71 10.75
N TYR A 70 12.06 -11.65 10.74
CA TYR A 70 10.77 -11.60 11.42
C TYR A 70 9.59 -12.04 10.52
N GLY A 71 9.84 -12.36 9.25
CA GLY A 71 8.81 -12.86 8.32
C GLY A 71 7.87 -11.79 7.76
N TYR A 72 8.28 -10.52 7.78
CA TYR A 72 7.48 -9.41 7.26
C TYR A 72 7.89 -9.04 5.84
N GLY A 73 6.91 -8.72 4.99
CA GLY A 73 7.19 -8.22 3.65
C GLY A 73 7.76 -6.80 3.70
N LEU A 74 8.80 -6.52 2.92
CA LEU A 74 9.38 -5.19 2.77
C LEU A 74 9.60 -4.89 1.29
N ARG A 75 9.07 -3.77 0.81
CA ARG A 75 9.25 -3.31 -0.58
C ARG A 75 9.46 -1.81 -0.61
N LEU A 76 10.19 -1.34 -1.62
CA LEU A 76 10.17 0.07 -1.99
C LEU A 76 8.78 0.46 -2.50
N ALA A 77 8.37 1.69 -2.24
CA ALA A 77 7.07 2.20 -2.66
C ALA A 77 7.17 3.61 -3.27
N GLY A 78 6.12 4.00 -4.01
CA GLY A 78 5.88 5.39 -4.36
C GLY A 78 6.92 6.01 -5.30
N GLY A 79 7.33 7.24 -4.97
CA GLY A 79 8.21 8.06 -5.82
C GLY A 79 9.57 7.42 -6.08
N ALA A 80 10.12 6.69 -5.10
CA ALA A 80 11.40 6.00 -5.26
C ALA A 80 11.35 4.96 -6.39
N VAL A 81 10.24 4.20 -6.50
CA VAL A 81 10.05 3.20 -7.56
C VAL A 81 9.96 3.87 -8.92
N ARG A 82 9.18 4.95 -9.02
CA ARG A 82 9.05 5.75 -10.24
C ARG A 82 10.41 6.28 -10.71
N ASP A 83 11.20 6.84 -9.80
CA ASP A 83 12.49 7.45 -10.15
C ASP A 83 13.50 6.39 -10.60
N LEU A 84 13.53 5.23 -9.94
CA LEU A 84 14.35 4.08 -10.35
C LEU A 84 13.96 3.55 -11.74
N LEU A 85 12.67 3.45 -12.05
CA LEU A 85 12.18 3.07 -13.38
C LEU A 85 12.54 4.11 -14.46
N MET A 86 12.77 5.37 -14.07
CA MET A 86 13.27 6.43 -14.95
C MET A 86 14.81 6.49 -15.02
N ASN A 87 15.52 5.51 -14.44
CA ASN A 87 16.98 5.50 -14.30
C ASN A 87 17.54 6.72 -13.55
N LYS A 88 16.78 7.25 -12.58
CA LYS A 88 17.22 8.32 -11.68
C LYS A 88 17.52 7.76 -10.30
N GLN A 89 18.46 8.37 -9.60
CA GLN A 89 18.74 8.05 -8.22
C GLN A 89 17.63 8.67 -7.34
N PRO A 90 16.90 7.89 -6.54
CA PRO A 90 15.91 8.45 -5.63
C PRO A 90 16.63 9.21 -4.50
N GLU A 91 16.12 10.39 -4.14
CA GLU A 91 16.63 11.18 -3.02
C GLU A 91 16.07 10.65 -1.69
N ASP A 92 14.76 10.38 -1.67
CA ASP A 92 14.04 9.83 -0.53
C ASP A 92 13.55 8.41 -0.86
N ILE A 93 13.86 7.47 0.02
CA ILE A 93 13.51 6.06 -0.13
C ILE A 93 12.42 5.71 0.88
N ASP A 94 11.22 5.52 0.36
CA ASP A 94 10.07 5.06 1.13
C ASP A 94 9.92 3.54 1.05
N PHE A 95 9.78 2.92 2.21
CA PHE A 95 9.45 1.51 2.32
C PHE A 95 7.99 1.30 2.72
N ALA A 96 7.40 0.26 2.16
CA ALA A 96 6.11 -0.28 2.56
C ALA A 96 6.29 -1.69 3.14
N THR A 97 5.50 -2.02 4.16
CA THR A 97 5.59 -3.31 4.83
C THR A 97 4.23 -3.87 5.27
N THR A 98 4.16 -5.20 5.35
CA THR A 98 3.03 -5.90 5.96
C THR A 98 3.04 -5.87 7.49
N ALA A 99 4.16 -5.47 8.12
CA ALA A 99 4.25 -5.34 9.57
C ALA A 99 3.43 -4.12 10.05
N THR A 100 2.64 -4.30 11.10
CA THR A 100 1.97 -3.21 11.80
C THR A 100 2.96 -2.29 12.53
N PRO A 101 2.59 -1.06 12.88
CA PRO A 101 3.48 -0.16 13.62
C PRO A 101 3.94 -0.74 14.95
N ASP A 102 3.08 -1.47 15.65
CA ASP A 102 3.41 -2.10 16.93
C ASP A 102 4.38 -3.27 16.76
N GLU A 103 4.20 -4.10 15.73
CA GLU A 103 5.14 -5.16 15.38
C GLU A 103 6.51 -4.60 14.98
N MET A 104 6.54 -3.54 14.16
CA MET A 104 7.78 -2.84 13.83
C MET A 104 8.48 -2.32 15.09
N LYS A 105 7.73 -1.70 16.01
CA LYS A 105 8.28 -1.20 17.28
C LYS A 105 8.90 -2.31 18.11
N GLN A 106 8.19 -3.44 18.25
CA GLN A 106 8.69 -4.60 18.98
C GLN A 106 9.95 -5.17 18.33
N MET A 107 9.93 -5.34 17.00
CA MET A 107 11.07 -5.82 16.22
C MET A 107 12.29 -4.91 16.38
N PHE A 108 12.16 -3.60 16.15
CA PHE A 108 13.27 -2.67 16.25
C PHE A 108 13.80 -2.53 17.68
N THR A 109 12.91 -2.57 18.69
CA THR A 109 13.34 -2.57 20.09
C THR A 109 14.14 -3.83 20.44
N ALA A 110 13.69 -5.00 19.99
CA ALA A 110 14.38 -6.27 20.21
C ALA A 110 15.77 -6.31 19.55
N GLU A 111 15.91 -5.65 18.40
CA GLU A 111 17.17 -5.58 17.63
C GLU A 111 18.05 -4.38 18.02
N GLY A 112 17.64 -3.58 19.00
CA GLY A 112 18.39 -2.38 19.44
C GLY A 112 18.48 -1.28 18.38
N VAL A 113 17.56 -1.27 17.40
CA VAL A 113 17.52 -0.27 16.34
C VAL A 113 16.84 0.99 16.85
N ARG A 114 17.49 2.13 16.64
CA ARG A 114 16.98 3.43 17.06
C ARG A 114 15.77 3.83 16.22
N MET A 115 14.62 3.97 16.86
CA MET A 115 13.43 4.57 16.27
C MET A 115 13.40 6.08 16.52
N LEU A 116 12.97 6.84 15.52
CA LEU A 116 12.77 8.28 15.62
C LEU A 116 11.27 8.53 15.75
N HIS A 117 10.83 8.96 16.94
CA HIS A 117 9.43 9.33 17.15
C HIS A 117 9.12 10.65 16.46
N ARG A 118 8.64 10.57 15.22
CA ARG A 118 7.93 11.66 14.55
C ARG A 118 6.44 11.33 14.57
N LYS A 119 5.61 12.38 14.55
CA LYS A 119 4.13 12.35 14.60
C LYS A 119 3.43 11.48 13.53
N GLY A 120 4.17 10.74 12.70
CA GLY A 120 3.67 9.88 11.61
C GLY A 120 3.10 8.53 12.06
N GLU A 121 3.20 8.18 13.34
CA GLU A 121 2.63 6.92 13.87
C GLU A 121 1.12 6.82 13.66
N MET A 122 0.40 7.96 13.70
CA MET A 122 -1.05 8.00 13.43
C MET A 122 -1.42 7.56 12.01
N HIS A 123 -0.46 7.58 11.08
CA HIS A 123 -0.65 7.16 9.69
C HIS A 123 0.03 5.80 9.40
N GLY A 124 0.58 5.13 10.43
CA GLY A 124 1.24 3.84 10.28
C GLY A 124 2.68 3.92 9.77
N THR A 125 3.33 5.08 9.86
CA THR A 125 4.74 5.25 9.47
C THR A 125 5.64 5.21 10.70
N VAL A 126 6.67 4.37 10.65
CA VAL A 126 7.76 4.29 11.62
C VAL A 126 9.05 4.73 10.93
N THR A 127 9.72 5.72 11.50
CA THR A 127 11.03 6.16 11.03
C THR A 127 12.12 5.53 11.89
N VAL A 128 13.09 4.85 11.26
CA VAL A 128 14.23 4.26 11.96
C VAL A 128 15.54 4.86 11.48
N ARG A 129 16.55 4.84 12.34
CA ARG A 129 17.92 5.23 12.00
C ARG A 129 18.84 4.05 12.24
N ILE A 130 19.48 3.57 11.18
CA ILE A 130 20.46 2.47 11.23
C ILE A 130 21.86 3.08 11.22
N ASN A 131 22.75 2.56 12.08
CA ASN A 131 24.15 2.98 12.23
C ASN A 131 24.35 4.50 12.46
N ASP A 132 23.34 5.19 13.00
CA ASP A 132 23.32 6.65 13.15
C ASP A 132 23.66 7.44 11.85
N GLN A 133 23.47 6.84 10.67
CA GLN A 133 23.85 7.43 9.39
C GLN A 133 22.64 7.86 8.57
N GLN A 134 21.71 6.93 8.29
CA GLN A 134 20.57 7.14 7.41
C GLN A 134 19.25 6.89 8.11
N ASN A 135 18.25 7.72 7.79
CA ASN A 135 16.86 7.53 8.23
C ASN A 135 16.09 6.77 7.15
N PHE A 136 15.23 5.85 7.57
CA PHE A 136 14.32 5.13 6.69
C PHE A 136 12.89 5.31 7.18
N GLU A 137 12.01 5.71 6.27
CA GLU A 137 10.57 5.77 6.53
C GLU A 137 9.92 4.48 6.05
N ILE A 138 9.27 3.79 6.98
CA ILE A 138 8.65 2.49 6.74
C ILE A 138 7.19 2.59 7.11
N THR A 139 6.32 2.40 6.13
CA THR A 139 4.88 2.59 6.28
C THR A 139 4.17 1.25 6.17
N THR A 140 3.34 0.94 7.16
CA THR A 140 2.44 -0.23 7.09
C THR A 140 1.43 -0.04 5.96
N LEU A 141 1.19 -1.09 5.19
CA LEU A 141 0.14 -1.12 4.17
C LEU A 141 -1.21 -0.81 4.83
N ARG A 142 -2.01 0.04 4.17
CA ARG A 142 -3.28 0.50 4.76
C ARG A 142 -4.35 0.75 3.72
N ILE A 143 -5.58 0.81 4.21
CA ILE A 143 -6.80 1.17 3.47
C ILE A 143 -7.39 2.40 4.14
N ASP A 144 -7.79 3.39 3.35
CA ASP A 144 -8.44 4.60 3.86
C ASP A 144 -9.95 4.34 3.97
N MET A 145 -10.50 4.29 5.20
CA MET A 145 -11.89 3.92 5.47
C MET A 145 -12.84 5.12 5.42
N ARG A 146 -12.43 6.25 5.99
CA ARG A 146 -13.19 7.51 6.01
C ARG A 146 -12.24 8.67 5.97
N THR A 147 -12.47 9.59 5.04
CA THR A 147 -11.76 10.86 4.94
C THR A 147 -12.73 11.99 5.26
N ASP A 148 -12.55 12.69 6.38
CA ASP A 148 -13.34 13.90 6.69
C ASP A 148 -12.68 15.20 6.15
N GLY A 149 -11.63 15.04 5.35
CA GLY A 149 -10.84 16.13 4.75
C GLY A 149 -9.65 16.58 5.60
N ARG A 150 -9.58 16.23 6.89
CA ARG A 150 -8.42 16.53 7.76
C ARG A 150 -7.86 15.31 8.49
N HIS A 151 -8.67 14.27 8.69
CA HIS A 151 -8.26 12.99 9.24
C HIS A 151 -8.78 11.85 8.37
N ALA A 152 -7.89 10.90 8.09
CA ALA A 152 -8.24 9.63 7.49
C ALA A 152 -8.24 8.57 8.61
N GLU A 153 -9.37 7.91 8.83
CA GLU A 153 -9.38 6.65 9.57
C GLU A 153 -8.77 5.58 8.65
N VAL A 154 -7.68 4.96 9.10
CA VAL A 154 -6.93 3.96 8.34
C VAL A 154 -7.07 2.59 8.97
N GLU A 155 -7.19 1.56 8.13
CA GLU A 155 -7.13 0.16 8.54
C GLU A 155 -5.87 -0.48 7.95
N PHE A 156 -5.07 -1.15 8.78
CA PHE A 156 -3.87 -1.84 8.29
C PHE A 156 -4.24 -3.13 7.56
N THR A 157 -3.52 -3.41 6.47
CA THR A 157 -3.75 -4.59 5.64
C THR A 157 -2.42 -5.27 5.32
N THR A 158 -2.49 -6.48 4.79
CA THR A 158 -1.34 -7.18 4.19
C THR A 158 -1.50 -7.34 2.67
N ASP A 159 -2.60 -6.84 2.10
CA ASP A 159 -2.89 -6.86 0.67
C ASP A 159 -2.27 -5.62 -0.01
N TRP A 160 -1.21 -5.87 -0.78
CA TRP A 160 -0.47 -4.85 -1.53
C TRP A 160 -1.32 -4.17 -2.61
N GLU A 161 -2.28 -4.89 -3.21
CA GLU A 161 -3.16 -4.31 -4.23
C GLU A 161 -4.10 -3.27 -3.61
N LEU A 162 -4.59 -3.53 -2.39
CA LEU A 162 -5.43 -2.58 -1.65
C LEU A 162 -4.65 -1.31 -1.25
N ASP A 163 -3.38 -1.44 -0.82
CA ASP A 163 -2.54 -0.26 -0.55
C ASP A 163 -2.21 0.51 -1.83
N ALA A 164 -1.97 -0.19 -2.95
CA ALA A 164 -1.76 0.47 -4.24
C ALA A 164 -3.02 1.24 -4.67
N GLY A 165 -4.20 0.67 -4.48
CA GLY A 165 -5.47 1.25 -4.92
C GLY A 165 -5.92 2.50 -4.16
N ARG A 166 -5.35 2.79 -2.98
CA ARG A 166 -5.58 4.05 -2.26
C ARG A 166 -4.64 5.18 -2.66
N ARG A 167 -3.61 4.90 -3.48
CA ARG A 167 -2.64 5.91 -3.91
C ARG A 167 -3.25 6.79 -5.00
N ASP A 168 -2.72 7.99 -5.12
CA ASP A 168 -3.27 9.05 -5.95
C ASP A 168 -3.00 8.87 -7.44
N LEU A 169 -1.79 8.42 -7.81
CA LEU A 169 -1.36 8.31 -9.19
C LEU A 169 -0.87 6.89 -9.51
N THR A 170 -1.21 6.38 -10.69
CA THR A 170 -0.78 5.04 -11.16
C THR A 170 0.75 4.88 -11.10
N ILE A 171 1.49 5.91 -11.53
CA ILE A 171 2.97 5.95 -11.50
C ILE A 171 3.56 5.94 -10.07
N ASN A 172 2.78 6.28 -9.05
CA ASN A 172 3.17 6.25 -7.64
C ASN A 172 2.56 5.04 -6.89
N ALA A 173 1.75 4.23 -7.58
CA ALA A 173 1.05 3.07 -7.03
C ALA A 173 1.79 1.74 -7.21
N MET A 174 3.06 1.80 -7.61
CA MET A 174 3.93 0.63 -7.80
C MET A 174 4.77 0.34 -6.57
N PHE A 175 5.15 -0.94 -6.42
CA PHE A 175 6.16 -1.38 -5.45
C PHE A 175 7.31 -2.07 -6.15
N LEU A 176 8.50 -2.01 -5.54
CA LEU A 176 9.68 -2.72 -6.03
C LEU A 176 10.26 -3.58 -4.91
N GLY A 177 10.32 -4.89 -5.16
CA GLY A 177 11.01 -5.83 -4.29
C GLY A 177 12.50 -5.58 -4.26
N LEU A 178 13.14 -5.92 -3.15
CA LEU A 178 14.60 -5.84 -3.00
C LEU A 178 15.34 -6.88 -3.86
N ASP A 179 14.62 -7.81 -4.48
CA ASP A 179 15.13 -8.73 -5.51
C ASP A 179 15.00 -8.16 -6.94
N GLY A 180 14.56 -6.91 -7.06
CA GLY A 180 14.30 -6.20 -8.32
C GLY A 180 12.92 -6.45 -8.90
N THR A 181 12.06 -7.28 -8.28
CA THR A 181 10.73 -7.58 -8.82
C THR A 181 9.80 -6.38 -8.70
N LEU A 182 9.34 -5.86 -9.84
CA LEU A 182 8.31 -4.82 -9.89
C LEU A 182 6.94 -5.43 -9.60
N TYR A 183 6.14 -4.74 -8.79
CA TYR A 183 4.74 -5.05 -8.55
C TYR A 183 3.90 -3.85 -9.00
N ASP A 184 3.24 -4.00 -10.14
CA ASP A 184 2.35 -3.00 -10.72
C ASP A 184 0.96 -3.59 -10.91
N TYR A 185 -0.02 -3.00 -10.20
CA TYR A 185 -1.43 -3.43 -10.21
C TYR A 185 -2.31 -2.55 -11.10
N PHE A 186 -1.84 -1.35 -11.48
CA PHE A 186 -2.65 -0.30 -12.11
C PHE A 186 -2.01 0.26 -13.40
N ASN A 187 -1.11 -0.49 -14.03
CA ASN A 187 -0.37 -0.11 -15.24
C ASN A 187 0.47 1.16 -15.10
N GLY A 188 0.98 1.44 -13.90
CA GLY A 188 1.85 2.57 -13.62
C GLY A 188 3.12 2.58 -14.48
N LYS A 189 3.67 1.41 -14.82
CA LYS A 189 4.85 1.30 -15.70
C LYS A 189 4.55 1.80 -17.11
N GLU A 190 3.42 1.38 -17.69
CA GLU A 190 3.02 1.78 -19.04
C GLU A 190 2.69 3.28 -19.09
N ASP A 191 2.02 3.80 -18.06
CA ASP A 191 1.76 5.22 -17.93
C ASP A 191 3.06 6.03 -17.82
N LEU A 192 4.04 5.54 -17.06
CA LEU A 192 5.35 6.16 -16.95
C LEU A 192 6.10 6.20 -18.29
N GLU A 193 6.08 5.12 -19.06
CA GLU A 193 6.68 5.05 -20.41
C GLU A 193 6.02 6.03 -21.38
N LYS A 194 4.69 6.19 -21.28
CA LYS A 194 3.90 7.15 -22.07
C LYS A 194 3.96 8.58 -21.55
N ARG A 195 4.64 8.81 -20.40
CA ARG A 195 4.65 10.10 -19.68
C ARG A 195 3.25 10.61 -19.38
N ALA A 196 2.35 9.70 -19.04
CA ALA A 196 0.96 9.99 -18.67
C ALA A 196 0.82 10.06 -17.14
N VAL A 197 0.15 11.12 -16.65
CA VAL A 197 -0.25 11.23 -15.25
C VAL A 197 -1.71 10.80 -15.17
N ARG A 198 -1.97 9.68 -14.51
CA ARG A 198 -3.31 9.09 -14.35
C ARG A 198 -3.57 8.73 -12.89
N PHE A 199 -4.84 8.76 -12.52
CA PHE A 199 -5.38 8.41 -11.21
C PHE A 199 -5.88 6.97 -11.22
#